data_AF-A0A954A7W7-F1
#
_entry.id   AF-A0A954A7W7-F1
#
_cell.length_a   1.000
_cell.length_b   1.000
_cell.length_c   1.000
_cell.angle_alpha   90.00
_cell.angle_beta   90.00
_cell.angle_gamma   90.00
#
_symmetry.space_group_name_H-M   'P 1'
#
loop_
_entity.id
_entity.type
_entity.pdbx_description
1 polymer ?
#
loop_
_entity_poly.entity_id
_entity_poly.type
_entity_poly.pdbx_seq_one_letter_code
_entity_poly.pdbx_strand_id
1 'polypeptide(L)'
;GNPVYLCEVAHHADSVIENHTLRRLLQAGTASAVQRAFAAEGFTHLLFDARLVFAPPGKTDLTLEEQSRLAEFLGLHAELVDREGTTLLYRIRGPERGS
;
A
#
# COMPACT_ATOMS: atom_id res chain seq x y z
N GLY A 1 -16.64 -15.42 -8.36
CA GLY A 1 -16.53 -15.03 -9.77
C GLY A 1 -15.29 -14.19 -9.90
N ASN A 2 -14.42 -14.50 -10.86
CA ASN A 2 -13.14 -13.82 -11.01
C ASN A 2 -13.38 -12.34 -11.39
N PRO A 3 -12.96 -11.33 -10.61
CA PRO A 3 -13.17 -9.93 -10.92
C PRO A 3 -12.16 -9.49 -11.99
N VAL A 4 -12.43 -9.82 -13.26
CA VAL A 4 -11.62 -9.47 -14.44
C VAL A 4 -11.78 -7.98 -14.83
N TYR A 5 -12.47 -7.16 -14.03
CA TYR A 5 -12.75 -5.77 -14.36
C TYR A 5 -11.57 -4.80 -14.11
N LEU A 6 -10.43 -5.29 -13.60
CA LEU A 6 -9.24 -4.47 -13.37
C LEU A 6 -8.24 -4.44 -14.56
N CYS A 7 -8.54 -5.13 -15.67
CA CYS A 7 -7.59 -5.30 -16.79
C CYS A 7 -7.70 -4.29 -17.94
N GLU A 8 -8.60 -3.30 -17.92
CA GLU A 8 -8.83 -2.43 -19.10
C GLU A 8 -8.06 -1.10 -19.12
N VAL A 9 -7.27 -0.81 -18.10
CA VAL A 9 -6.34 0.34 -18.12
C VAL A 9 -4.96 -0.21 -17.80
N ALA A 10 -3.93 0.24 -18.53
CA ALA A 10 -2.53 -0.13 -18.33
C ALA A 10 -1.97 0.39 -16.99
N HIS A 11 -2.61 0.02 -15.90
CA HIS A 11 -2.09 0.10 -14.56
C HIS A 11 -1.34 -1.21 -14.32
N HIS A 12 -0.05 -1.10 -14.04
CA HIS A 12 0.80 -2.18 -13.53
C HIS A 12 0.28 -2.66 -12.16
N ALA A 13 -0.87 -3.33 -12.13
CA ALA A 13 -1.55 -3.75 -10.92
C ALA A 13 -1.79 -5.26 -10.98
N ASP A 14 -0.70 -6.03 -11.08
CA ASP A 14 -0.78 -7.50 -11.12
C ASP A 14 0.20 -8.19 -10.16
N SER A 15 0.78 -7.46 -9.20
CA SER A 15 1.47 -8.08 -8.08
C SER A 15 0.94 -7.52 -6.78
N VAL A 16 0.48 -8.42 -5.90
CA VAL A 16 0.44 -8.17 -4.47
C VAL A 16 1.77 -7.53 -4.10
N ILE A 17 1.75 -6.36 -3.47
CA ILE A 17 3.00 -5.68 -3.16
C ILE A 17 3.81 -6.55 -2.20
N GLU A 18 5.07 -6.78 -2.55
CA GLU A 18 5.92 -7.59 -1.71
C GLU A 18 6.31 -6.83 -0.44
N ASN A 19 6.41 -7.55 0.69
CA ASN A 19 6.82 -6.97 1.98
C ASN A 19 8.16 -6.24 1.88
N HIS A 20 9.11 -6.71 1.05
CA HIS A 20 10.39 -6.04 0.85
C HIS A 20 10.23 -4.65 0.20
N THR A 21 9.29 -4.50 -0.74
CA THR A 21 9.00 -3.22 -1.41
C THR A 21 8.32 -2.27 -0.43
N LEU A 22 7.32 -2.76 0.31
CA LEU A 22 6.67 -2.01 1.40
C LEU A 22 7.72 -1.50 2.38
N ARG A 23 8.60 -2.37 2.86
CA ARG A 23 9.63 -2.03 3.83
C ARG A 23 10.53 -0.90 3.35
N ARG A 24 11.02 -0.98 2.10
CA ARG A 24 11.86 0.04 1.50
C ARG A 24 11.15 1.40 1.40
N LEU A 25 9.87 1.41 1.03
CA LEU A 25 9.08 2.64 0.94
C LEU A 25 8.78 3.24 2.33
N LEU A 26 8.54 2.40 3.34
CA LEU A 26 8.28 2.82 4.73
C LEU A 26 9.52 3.38 5.44
N GLN A 27 10.73 3.18 4.89
CA GLN A 27 11.95 3.82 5.38
C GLN A 27 12.00 5.33 5.10
N ALA A 28 11.12 5.86 4.23
CA ALA A 28 10.99 7.29 4.00
C ALA A 28 10.55 8.08 5.27
N GLY A 29 10.06 7.39 6.30
CA GLY A 29 9.77 7.97 7.61
C GLY A 29 8.29 8.33 7.76
N THR A 30 7.96 9.62 7.69
CA THR A 30 6.60 10.11 7.94
C THR A 30 5.61 9.65 6.87
N ALA A 31 4.31 9.60 7.22
CA ALA A 31 3.25 9.23 6.29
C ALA A 31 3.29 10.02 4.96
N SER A 32 3.55 11.33 5.01
CA SER A 32 3.66 12.16 3.80
C SER A 32 4.96 11.91 3.02
N ALA A 33 6.06 11.55 3.69
CA ALA A 33 7.29 11.14 3.02
C ALA A 33 7.12 9.79 2.31
N VAL A 34 6.42 8.84 2.96
CA VAL A 34 6.02 7.56 2.38
C VAL A 34 5.13 7.79 1.15
N GLN A 35 4.11 8.65 1.24
CA GLN A 35 3.27 9.01 0.09
C GLN A 35 4.09 9.53 -1.10
N ARG A 36 5.04 10.45 -0.84
CA ARG A 36 5.93 10.96 -1.89
C ARG A 36 6.82 9.88 -2.48
N ALA A 37 7.31 8.94 -1.68
CA ALA A 37 8.10 7.80 -2.16
C ALA A 37 7.28 6.90 -3.09
N PHE A 38 6.05 6.54 -2.71
CA PHE A 38 5.14 5.80 -3.59
C PHE A 38 4.86 6.54 -4.90
N ALA A 39 4.58 7.84 -4.82
CA ALA A 39 4.30 8.66 -6.00
C ALA A 39 5.53 8.80 -6.92
N ALA A 40 6.74 8.96 -6.36
CA ALA A 40 7.99 9.05 -7.10
C ALA A 40 8.29 7.77 -7.92
N GLU A 41 7.82 6.63 -7.43
CA GLU A 41 7.93 5.33 -8.11
C GLU A 41 6.73 4.99 -9.01
N GLY A 42 5.77 5.91 -9.14
CA GLY A 42 4.61 5.74 -10.02
C GLY A 42 3.50 4.84 -9.46
N PHE A 43 3.56 4.47 -8.17
CA PHE A 43 2.49 3.70 -7.55
C PHE A 43 1.23 4.57 -7.38
N THR A 44 0.12 4.05 -7.88
CA THR A 44 -1.22 4.66 -7.74
C THR A 44 -2.14 3.87 -6.83
N HIS A 45 -1.84 2.58 -6.66
CA HIS A 45 -2.63 1.64 -5.89
C HIS A 45 -1.72 0.71 -5.08
N LEU A 46 -2.28 0.14 -4.02
CA LEU A 46 -1.63 -0.81 -3.15
C LEU A 46 -2.56 -1.98 -2.90
N LEU A 47 -2.16 -3.18 -3.33
CA LEU A 47 -2.90 -4.42 -3.13
C LEU A 47 -2.10 -5.36 -2.21
N PHE A 48 -2.68 -5.78 -1.09
CA PHE A 48 -2.02 -6.72 -0.17
C PHE A 48 -3.01 -7.54 0.67
N ASP A 49 -2.56 -8.70 1.16
CA ASP A 49 -3.30 -9.46 2.18
C ASP A 49 -2.94 -8.95 3.57
N ALA A 50 -3.93 -8.41 4.28
CA ALA A 50 -3.79 -7.87 5.62
C ALA A 50 -3.22 -8.89 6.62
N ARG A 51 -3.43 -10.20 6.43
CA ARG A 51 -2.88 -11.25 7.30
C ARG A 51 -1.37 -11.45 7.15
N LEU A 52 -0.80 -11.00 6.02
CA LEU A 52 0.63 -11.10 5.72
C LEU A 52 1.36 -9.79 6.03
N VAL A 53 0.63 -8.66 6.00
CA VAL A 53 1.18 -7.34 6.28
C VAL A 53 1.02 -6.96 7.76
N PHE A 54 -0.18 -7.09 8.30
CA PHE A 54 -0.50 -6.77 9.70
C PHE A 54 -0.49 -8.04 10.57
N ALA A 55 0.64 -8.73 10.58
CA ALA A 55 0.81 -9.99 11.29
C ALA A 55 1.77 -9.87 12.49
N PRO A 56 1.65 -10.76 13.49
CA PRO A 56 2.66 -10.86 14.54
C PRO A 56 4.07 -11.17 13.98
N PRO A 57 5.14 -10.85 14.72
CA PRO A 57 6.51 -11.20 14.34
C PRO A 57 6.64 -12.69 13.96
N GLY A 58 7.36 -12.98 12.88
CA GLY A 58 7.54 -14.33 12.35
C GLY A 58 6.47 -14.80 11.36
N LYS A 59 5.39 -14.02 11.15
CA LYS A 59 4.40 -14.23 10.07
C LYS A 59 4.41 -13.15 9.00
N THR A 60 5.22 -12.12 9.19
CA THR A 60 5.45 -11.00 8.29
C THR A 60 6.90 -10.55 8.40
N ASP A 61 7.42 -9.94 7.34
CA ASP A 61 8.76 -9.36 7.31
C ASP A 61 8.78 -7.89 7.78
N LEU A 62 7.60 -7.32 8.07
CA LEU A 62 7.45 -5.97 8.60
C LEU A 62 7.52 -5.97 10.12
N THR A 63 8.36 -5.10 10.66
CA THR A 63 8.38 -4.79 12.09
C THR A 63 7.08 -4.12 12.52
N LEU A 64 6.80 -4.13 13.83
CA LEU A 64 5.61 -3.45 14.37
C LEU A 64 5.60 -1.95 14.06
N GLU A 65 6.78 -1.33 14.04
CA GLU A 65 6.96 0.08 13.69
C GLU A 65 6.61 0.33 12.21
N GLU A 66 7.11 -0.51 11.29
CA GLU A 66 6.77 -0.42 9.87
C GLU A 66 5.28 -0.65 9.62
N GLN A 67 4.66 -1.62 10.32
CA GLN A 67 3.22 -1.85 10.27
C GLN A 67 2.44 -0.61 10.76
N SER A 68 2.88 0.03 11.83
CA SER A 68 2.25 1.24 12.36
C SER A 68 2.36 2.41 11.38
N ARG A 69 3.53 2.60 10.76
CA ARG A 69 3.73 3.61 9.71
C ARG A 69 2.88 3.35 8.48
N LEU A 70 2.74 2.08 8.09
CA LEU A 70 1.86 1.71 6.98
C LEU A 70 0.40 2.05 7.30
N ALA A 71 -0.08 1.72 8.50
CA ALA A 71 -1.43 2.05 8.94
C ALA A 71 -1.67 3.58 8.96
N GLU A 72 -0.71 4.36 9.45
CA GLU A 72 -0.77 5.82 9.44
C GLU A 72 -0.82 6.39 8.01
N PHE A 73 0.08 5.92 7.14
CA PHE A 73 0.09 6.28 5.72
C PHE A 73 -1.26 5.97 5.05
N LEU A 74 -1.79 4.76 5.25
CA LEU A 74 -3.06 4.36 4.66
C LEU A 74 -4.22 5.21 5.16
N GLY A 75 -4.23 5.58 6.45
CA GLY A 75 -5.28 6.42 7.03
C GLY A 75 -5.27 7.87 6.55
N LEU A 76 -4.10 8.43 6.26
CA LEU A 76 -3.96 9.84 5.86
C LEU A 76 -3.96 10.03 4.34
N HIS A 77 -3.29 9.15 3.61
CA HIS A 77 -2.91 9.36 2.21
C HIS A 77 -3.43 8.29 1.26
N ALA A 78 -4.22 7.33 1.73
CA ALA A 78 -4.86 6.34 0.88
C ALA A 78 -6.37 6.26 1.15
N GLU A 79 -7.06 5.59 0.24
CA GLU A 79 -8.48 5.30 0.33
C GLU A 79 -8.69 3.82 0.02
N LEU A 80 -9.43 3.11 0.87
CA LEU A 80 -9.79 1.73 0.60
C LEU A 80 -10.82 1.71 -0.53
N VAL A 81 -10.46 1.09 -1.66
CA VAL A 81 -11.32 1.01 -2.86
C VAL A 81 -12.08 -0.31 -2.90
N ASP A 82 -11.43 -1.41 -2.50
CA ASP A 82 -12.05 -2.73 -2.52
C ASP A 82 -11.49 -3.64 -1.42
N ARG A 83 -12.29 -4.64 -1.04
CA ARG A 83 -11.95 -5.65 -0.05
C ARG A 83 -12.58 -7.00 -0.42
N GLU A 84 -11.73 -7.99 -0.57
CA GLU A 84 -12.13 -9.39 -0.70
C GLU A 84 -11.50 -10.21 0.44
N GLY A 85 -12.30 -10.54 1.45
CA GLY A 85 -11.83 -11.22 2.65
C GLY A 85 -10.79 -10.40 3.42
N THR A 86 -9.53 -10.82 3.37
CA THR A 86 -8.38 -10.15 3.99
C THR A 86 -7.50 -9.43 2.97
N THR A 87 -7.79 -9.58 1.68
CA THR A 87 -7.14 -8.81 0.60
C THR A 87 -7.74 -7.42 0.55
N LEU A 88 -6.88 -6.40 0.60
CA LEU A 88 -7.25 -4.99 0.61
C LEU A 88 -6.63 -4.29 -0.59
N LEU A 89 -7.45 -3.55 -1.33
CA LEU A 89 -7.01 -2.65 -2.40
C LEU A 89 -7.18 -1.21 -1.96
N TYR A 90 -6.08 -0.49 -1.86
CA TYR A 90 -6.06 0.95 -1.60
C TYR A 90 -5.68 1.74 -2.85
N ARG A 91 -6.29 2.90 -3.03
CA ARG A 91 -5.84 3.94 -3.97
C ARG A 91 -5.05 4.99 -3.19
N ILE A 92 -3.86 5.32 -3.68
CA ILE A 92 -3.00 6.33 -3.09
C ILE A 92 -3.47 7.70 -3.60
N ARG A 93 -3.76 8.61 -2.68
CA ARG A 93 -4.11 10.00 -3.02
C ARG A 93 -2.86 10.69 -3.56
N GLY A 94 -3.00 11.51 -4.59
CA GLY A 94 -1.90 12.32 -5.09
C GLY A 94 -1.34 13.22 -3.97
N PRO A 95 -0.03 13.54 -3.98
CA PRO A 95 0.52 14.51 -3.05
C PRO A 95 -0.21 15.85 -3.25
N GLU A 96 -0.62 16.49 -2.17
CA GLU A 96 -1.19 17.84 -2.26
C GLU A 96 -0.14 18.75 -2.89
N ARG A 97 -0.48 19.34 -4.03
CA ARG A 97 0.33 20.40 -4.62
C ARG A 97 0.17 21.60 -3.70
N GLY A 98 1.16 21.82 -2.83
CA GLY A 98 1.23 23.04 -2.03
C GLY A 98 1.02 24.24 -2.96
N SER A 99 -0.03 25.02 -2.66
CA SER A 99 -0.29 26.32 -3.27
C SER A 99 0.69 27.36 -2.73
#